data_AF-A0AAV0J166-F1
#
_entry.id   AF-A0AAV0J166-F1
#
_cell.length_a   1.000
_cell.length_b   1.000
_cell.length_c   1.000
_cell.angle_alpha   90.00
_cell.angle_beta   90.00
_cell.angle_gamma   90.00
#
_symmetry.space_group_name_H-M   'P 1'
#
loop_
_entity.id
_entity.type
_entity.pdbx_description
1 polymer ?
#
loop_
_entity_poly.entity_id
_entity_poly.type
_entity_poly.pdbx_seq_one_letter_code
_entity_poly.pdbx_strand_id
1 'polypeptide(L)'
;MKEYDTQVSSIVKEQLKRLHKITEIKLEQKKLENELKRMEMEHKDCSTRVEKLLEKHAWIVTENQLFGRRGADYDFESRDPHRARTELEKQSNQVWRKGEQESYGDV
;
A
#
# COMPACT_ATOMS: atom_id res chain seq x y z
N MET A 1 -59.32 8.59 31.15
CA MET A 1 -58.07 9.12 31.75
C MET A 1 -56.90 8.15 31.54
N LYS A 2 -57.01 6.86 31.90
CA LYS A 2 -55.92 5.87 31.75
C LYS A 2 -55.47 5.54 30.31
N GLU A 3 -56.35 5.63 29.31
CA GLU A 3 -55.96 5.42 27.90
C GLU A 3 -54.94 6.46 27.41
N TYR A 4 -55.12 7.72 27.81
CA TYR A 4 -54.23 8.81 27.39
C TYR A 4 -52.84 8.64 28.00
N ASP A 5 -52.74 8.24 29.27
CA ASP A 5 -51.45 7.92 29.90
C ASP A 5 -50.74 6.75 29.19
N THR A 6 -51.51 5.78 28.70
CA THR A 6 -50.96 4.63 27.96
C THR A 6 -50.41 5.06 26.61
N GLN A 7 -51.14 5.92 25.88
CA GLN A 7 -50.69 6.48 24.60
C GLN A 7 -49.44 7.36 24.78
N VAL A 8 -49.45 8.26 25.76
CA VAL A 8 -48.28 9.10 26.10
C VAL A 8 -47.08 8.24 26.45
N SER A 9 -47.25 7.20 27.27
CA SER A 9 -46.17 6.28 27.63
C SER A 9 -45.62 5.52 26.43
N SER A 10 -46.46 5.14 25.47
CA SER A 10 -46.03 4.46 24.25
C SER A 10 -45.21 5.40 23.35
N ILE A 11 -45.69 6.64 23.15
CA ILE A 11 -44.99 7.67 22.36
C ILE A 11 -43.62 7.99 22.98
N VAL A 12 -43.53 8.15 24.30
CA VAL A 12 -42.26 8.41 25.00
C VAL A 12 -41.27 7.26 24.80
N LYS A 13 -41.73 6.01 24.88
CA LYS A 13 -40.88 4.84 24.62
C LYS A 13 -40.36 4.82 23.19
N GLU A 14 -41.18 5.15 22.21
CA GLU A 14 -40.73 5.25 20.83
C GLU A 14 -39.72 6.39 20.63
N GLN A 15 -39.96 7.54 21.24
CA GLN A 15 -39.07 8.69 21.15
C GLN A 15 -37.69 8.38 21.74
N LEU A 16 -37.64 7.68 22.89
CA LEU A 16 -36.39 7.20 23.48
C LEU A 16 -35.66 6.20 22.57
N LYS A 17 -36.37 5.25 21.95
CA LYS A 17 -35.77 4.32 20.97
C LYS A 17 -35.17 5.05 19.77
N ARG A 18 -35.87 6.05 19.24
CA ARG A 18 -35.38 6.86 18.12
C ARG A 18 -34.15 7.68 18.52
N LEU A 19 -34.14 8.29 19.70
CA LEU A 19 -32.99 9.04 20.23
C LEU A 19 -31.76 8.14 20.43
N HIS A 20 -31.97 6.92 20.94
CA HIS A 20 -30.90 5.95 21.07
C HIS A 20 -30.28 5.61 19.71
N LYS A 21 -31.12 5.29 18.72
CA LYS A 21 -30.68 5.00 17.36
C LYS A 21 -29.93 6.17 16.70
N ILE A 22 -30.37 7.41 16.93
CA ILE A 22 -29.66 8.61 16.46
C ILE A 22 -28.26 8.68 17.07
N THR A 23 -28.13 8.34 18.36
CA THR A 23 -26.84 8.38 19.07
C THR A 23 -25.89 7.31 18.53
N GLU A 24 -26.38 6.09 18.28
CA GLU A 24 -25.62 5.02 17.63
C GLU A 24 -25.15 5.42 16.23
N ILE A 25 -26.04 5.98 15.41
CA ILE A 25 -25.71 6.44 14.05
C ILE A 25 -24.64 7.54 14.09
N LYS A 26 -24.75 8.51 15.02
CA LYS A 26 -23.75 9.58 15.17
C LYS A 26 -22.38 9.04 15.57
N LEU A 27 -22.34 8.03 16.43
CA LEU A 27 -21.09 7.38 16.80
C LEU A 27 -20.46 6.69 15.58
N GLU A 28 -21.26 5.98 14.80
CA GLU A 28 -20.79 5.28 13.62
C GLU A 28 -20.31 6.23 12.53
N GLN A 29 -21.04 7.33 12.30
CA GLN A 29 -20.59 8.42 11.42
C GLN A 29 -19.21 8.94 11.83
N LYS A 30 -19.00 9.20 13.12
CA LYS A 30 -17.72 9.71 13.62
C LYS A 30 -16.57 8.70 13.46
N LYS A 31 -16.85 7.40 13.58
CA LYS A 31 -15.84 6.36 13.28
C LYS A 31 -15.46 6.37 11.81
N LEU A 32 -16.45 6.41 10.91
CA LEU A 32 -16.22 6.44 9.47
C LEU A 32 -15.47 7.70 9.04
N GLU A 33 -15.78 8.85 9.62
CA GLU A 33 -15.03 10.10 9.38
C GLU A 33 -13.56 10.00 9.78
N ASN A 34 -13.28 9.39 10.95
CA ASN A 34 -11.90 9.18 11.40
C ASN A 34 -11.14 8.21 10.51
N GLU A 35 -11.81 7.13 10.09
CA GLU A 35 -11.26 6.14 9.16
C GLU A 35 -10.92 6.79 7.81
N LEU A 36 -11.84 7.58 7.26
CA LEU A 36 -11.65 8.31 6.01
C LEU A 36 -10.44 9.23 6.11
N LYS A 37 -10.32 10.02 7.19
CA LYS A 37 -9.15 10.88 7.41
C LYS A 37 -7.85 10.10 7.48
N ARG A 38 -7.84 8.94 8.16
CA ARG A 38 -6.65 8.09 8.22
C ARG A 38 -6.27 7.58 6.83
N MET A 39 -7.23 7.03 6.11
CA MET A 39 -7.03 6.51 4.76
C MET A 39 -6.56 7.60 3.78
N GLU A 40 -7.08 8.82 3.90
CA GLU A 40 -6.67 9.95 3.06
C GLU A 40 -5.22 10.37 3.34
N MET A 41 -4.80 10.40 4.61
CA MET A 41 -3.40 10.65 4.98
C MET A 41 -2.47 9.55 4.46
N GLU A 42 -2.83 8.28 4.67
CA GLU A 42 -2.06 7.13 4.18
C GLU A 42 -1.94 7.14 2.65
N HIS A 43 -3.03 7.42 1.94
CA HIS A 43 -3.02 7.57 0.48
C HIS A 43 -2.05 8.67 0.04
N LYS A 44 -2.11 9.84 0.68
CA LYS A 44 -1.23 10.97 0.36
C LYS A 44 0.24 10.63 0.60
N ASP A 45 0.55 9.95 1.71
CA ASP A 45 1.90 9.52 2.05
C ASP A 45 2.42 8.49 1.05
N CYS A 46 1.60 7.50 0.68
CA CYS A 46 1.91 6.53 -0.35
C CYS A 46 2.18 7.20 -1.71
N SER A 47 1.31 8.12 -2.14
CA SER A 47 1.49 8.86 -3.41
C SER A 47 2.79 9.65 -3.41
N THR A 48 3.04 10.41 -2.34
CA THR A 48 4.26 11.22 -2.19
C THR A 48 5.52 10.34 -2.19
N ARG A 49 5.44 9.16 -1.56
CA ARG A 49 6.56 8.21 -1.55
C ARG A 49 6.84 7.66 -2.94
N VAL A 50 5.80 7.32 -3.70
CA VAL A 50 5.94 6.84 -5.08
C VAL A 50 6.55 7.93 -5.97
N GLU A 51 6.04 9.16 -5.90
CA GLU A 51 6.58 10.30 -6.65
C GLU A 51 8.07 10.51 -6.37
N LYS A 52 8.47 10.55 -5.09
CA LYS A 52 9.88 10.67 -4.71
C LYS A 52 10.76 9.52 -5.21
N LEU A 53 10.23 8.30 -5.26
CA LEU A 53 10.94 7.15 -5.80
C LEU A 53 11.11 7.26 -7.31
N LEU A 54 10.08 7.73 -8.02
CA LEU A 54 10.15 7.95 -9.48
C LEU A 54 11.11 9.10 -9.82
N GLU A 55 11.13 10.19 -9.05
CA GLU A 55 12.09 11.28 -9.21
C GLU A 55 13.53 10.82 -9.00
N LYS A 56 13.79 10.07 -7.91
CA LYS A 56 15.13 9.54 -7.60
C LYS A 56 15.61 8.54 -8.65
N HIS A 57 14.69 7.84 -9.29
CA HIS A 57 14.97 6.74 -10.20
C HIS A 57 14.28 6.96 -11.56
N ALA A 58 14.68 8.01 -12.28
CA ALA A 58 14.07 8.39 -13.56
C ALA A 58 14.03 7.25 -14.60
N TRP A 59 14.98 6.30 -14.55
CA TRP A 59 14.98 5.11 -15.42
C TRP A 59 13.74 4.23 -15.23
N ILE A 60 13.14 4.23 -14.03
CA ILE A 60 11.90 3.49 -13.75
C ILE A 60 10.78 3.97 -14.66
N VAL A 61 10.65 5.28 -14.91
CA VAL A 61 9.59 5.82 -15.76
C VAL A 61 9.77 5.36 -17.21
N THR A 62 11.01 5.37 -17.71
CA THR A 62 11.35 4.95 -19.06
C THR A 62 11.11 3.45 -19.27
N GLU A 63 11.42 2.64 -18.26
CA GLU A 63 11.37 1.18 -18.36
C GLU A 63 10.13 0.56 -17.73
N ASN A 64 9.21 1.35 -17.18
CA ASN A 64 7.98 0.90 -16.53
C ASN A 64 7.15 -0.03 -17.44
N GLN A 65 7.22 0.16 -18.75
CA GLN A 65 6.51 -0.64 -19.76
C GLN A 65 7.00 -2.09 -19.84
N LEU A 66 8.22 -2.35 -19.37
CA LEU A 66 8.83 -3.67 -19.35
C LEU A 66 8.52 -4.43 -18.06
N PHE A 67 8.05 -3.73 -17.02
CA PHE A 67 7.75 -4.30 -15.71
C PHE A 67 6.57 -5.28 -15.79
N GLY A 68 6.75 -6.49 -15.25
CA GLY A 68 5.74 -7.56 -15.25
C GLY A 68 5.43 -8.15 -16.62
N ARG A 69 6.11 -7.72 -17.69
CA ARG A 69 5.90 -8.27 -19.04
C ARG A 69 6.54 -9.65 -19.11
N ARG A 70 5.73 -10.69 -19.35
CA ARG A 70 6.20 -12.07 -19.52
C ARG A 70 7.29 -12.15 -20.59
N GLY A 71 8.43 -12.74 -20.23
CA GLY A 71 9.60 -12.84 -21.10
C GLY A 71 10.42 -11.56 -21.27
N ALA A 72 10.10 -10.47 -20.56
CA ALA A 72 10.96 -9.29 -20.45
C ALA A 72 11.95 -9.40 -19.28
N ASP A 73 12.83 -8.42 -19.16
CA ASP A 73 13.83 -8.38 -18.09
C ASP A 73 13.25 -8.20 -16.68
N TYR A 74 11.99 -7.80 -16.60
CA TYR A 74 11.25 -7.57 -15.37
C TYR A 74 10.03 -8.50 -15.23
N ASP A 75 10.14 -9.75 -15.67
CA ASP A 75 9.10 -10.76 -15.47
C ASP A 75 9.08 -11.27 -14.01
N PHE A 76 8.07 -10.85 -13.24
CA PHE A 76 7.96 -11.19 -11.82
C PHE A 76 7.64 -12.67 -11.55
N GLU A 77 7.14 -13.41 -12.55
CA GLU A 77 6.80 -14.82 -12.38
C GLU A 77 8.02 -15.74 -12.59
N SER A 78 8.91 -15.37 -13.52
CA SER A 78 10.05 -16.21 -13.89
C SER A 78 11.39 -15.77 -13.29
N ARG A 79 11.54 -14.50 -12.92
CA ARG A 79 12.77 -13.94 -12.34
C ARG A 79 12.60 -13.62 -10.86
N ASP A 80 13.30 -14.38 -10.02
CA ASP A 80 13.43 -14.10 -8.58
C ASP A 80 14.55 -13.05 -8.34
N PRO A 81 14.23 -11.88 -7.74
CA PRO A 81 15.20 -10.83 -7.44
C PRO A 81 16.38 -11.30 -6.58
N HIS A 82 16.16 -12.25 -5.66
CA HIS A 82 17.23 -12.77 -4.81
C HIS A 82 18.21 -13.63 -5.62
N ARG A 83 17.68 -14.49 -6.50
CA ARG A 83 18.51 -15.31 -7.38
C ARG A 83 19.29 -14.44 -8.38
N ALA A 84 18.65 -13.42 -8.94
CA ALA A 84 19.32 -12.47 -9.85
C ALA A 84 20.50 -11.76 -9.16
N ARG A 85 20.34 -11.35 -7.89
CA ARG A 85 21.43 -10.75 -7.11
C ARG A 85 22.59 -11.72 -6.89
N THR A 86 22.30 -12.96 -6.50
CA THR A 86 23.33 -13.97 -6.27
C THR A 86 24.11 -14.29 -7.55
N GLU A 87 23.44 -14.36 -8.69
CA GLU A 87 24.12 -14.58 -9.98
C GLU A 87 24.97 -13.37 -10.39
N LEU A 88 24.50 -12.14 -10.15
CA LEU A 88 25.28 -10.93 -10.39
C LEU A 88 26.56 -10.89 -9.54
N GLU A 89 26.48 -11.25 -8.25
CA GLU A 89 27.65 -11.34 -7.36
C GLU A 89 28.66 -12.39 -7.84
N LYS A 90 28.19 -13.56 -8.27
CA LYS A 90 29.05 -14.60 -8.83
C LYS A 90 29.74 -14.12 -10.11
N GLN A 91 29.00 -13.48 -11.01
CA GLN A 91 29.55 -12.95 -12.26
C GLN A 91 30.55 -11.83 -12.00
N SER A 92 30.25 -10.90 -11.10
CA SER A 92 31.17 -9.84 -10.66
C SER A 92 32.47 -10.44 -10.11
N ASN A 93 32.38 -11.38 -9.17
CA ASN A 93 33.55 -12.05 -8.59
C ASN A 93 34.38 -12.81 -9.64
N GLN A 94 33.74 -13.39 -10.66
CA GLN A 94 34.46 -14.04 -11.77
C GLN A 94 35.18 -13.03 -12.67
N VAL A 95 34.58 -11.86 -12.93
CA VAL A 95 35.20 -10.78 -13.70
C VAL A 95 36.39 -10.20 -12.94
N TRP A 96 36.27 -9.97 -11.62
CA TRP A 96 37.39 -9.55 -10.77
C TRP A 96 38.54 -10.55 -10.80
N ARG A 97 38.24 -11.85 -10.68
CA ARG A 97 39.24 -12.92 -10.76
C ARG A 97 39.94 -13.03 -12.13
N LYS A 98 39.21 -12.78 -13.22
CA LYS A 98 39.79 -12.76 -14.57
C LYS A 98 40.68 -11.54 -14.78
N GLY A 99 40.28 -10.38 -14.28
CA GLY A 99 41.11 -9.17 -14.28
C GLY A 99 42.39 -9.31 -13.45
N GLU A 100 42.35 -10.02 -12.32
CA GLU A 100 43.56 -10.35 -11.53
C GLU A 100 44.49 -11.34 -12.26
N GLN A 101 43.94 -12.30 -13.00
CA GLN A 101 44.74 -13.23 -13.81
C GLN A 101 45.36 -12.57 -15.04
N GLU A 102 44.67 -11.63 -15.68
CA GLU A 102 45.22 -10.82 -16.77
C GLU A 102 46.28 -9.82 -16.29
N SER A 103 46.16 -9.30 -15.05
CA SER A 103 47.18 -8.43 -14.44
C SER A 103 48.49 -9.14 -14.06
N TYR A 104 48.50 -10.48 -13.95
CA TYR A 104 49.70 -11.28 -13.67
C TYR A 104 50.29 -11.95 -14.93
N GLY A 105 49.67 -11.74 -16.11
CA GLY A 105 50.09 -12.29 -17.39
C GLY A 105 51.05 -11.41 -18.21
N ASP A 106 51.32 -10.19 -17.76
CA ASP A 106 52.21 -9.19 -18.41
C ASP A 106 53.58 -9.06 -17.69
N VAL A 107 54.22 -10.19 -17.33
CA VAL A 107 55.64 -10.23 -16.88
C VAL A 107 56.46 -11.10 -17.81
#